data_AF-A0A4Q4W9F4-F1
#
_entry.id   AF-A0A4Q4W9F4-F1
#
_cell.length_a   1.000
_cell.length_b   1.000
_cell.length_c   1.000
_cell.angle_alpha   90.00
_cell.angle_beta   90.00
_cell.angle_gamma   90.00
#
_symmetry.space_group_name_H-M   'P 1'
#
loop_
_entity.id
_entity.type
_entity.pdbx_description
1 polymer ?
#
loop_
_entity_poly.entity_id
_entity_poly.type
_entity_poly.pdbx_seq_one_letter_code
_entity_poly.pdbx_strand_id
1 'polypeptide(L)'
;MFSIKAFAFIVAATAPLAFALPADETVIQADYWAQFCDDTDCSQGCGQSVQVSNPGCLNQNGRRSILFHGIPDGDYAMVVSPSSDCPCQETCASIPTGITCWDISLYEEAKSFRFISGHCASDNC
;
A
#
# COMPACT_ATOMS: atom_id res chain seq x y z
N MET A 1 -8.32 -2.36 -76.78
CA MET A 1 -7.90 -0.96 -76.55
C MET A 1 -8.43 -0.56 -75.18
N PHE A 2 -7.71 -0.18 -74.13
CA PHE A 2 -6.31 0.12 -73.79
C PHE A 2 -6.17 -0.28 -72.29
N SER A 3 -5.19 -1.07 -71.87
CA SER A 3 -3.92 -0.64 -71.25
C SER A 3 -4.03 0.49 -70.23
N ILE A 4 -3.63 0.25 -68.97
CA ILE A 4 -2.43 0.82 -68.32
C ILE A 4 -2.29 0.25 -66.89
N LYS A 5 -1.09 -0.22 -66.59
CA LYS A 5 -0.58 -0.64 -65.28
C LYS A 5 -0.28 0.58 -64.41
N ALA A 6 -0.57 0.51 -63.11
CA ALA A 6 0.06 1.39 -62.12
C ALA A 6 0.47 0.57 -60.90
N PHE A 7 1.79 0.38 -60.75
CA PHE A 7 2.43 -0.13 -59.54
C PHE A 7 2.63 1.06 -58.60
N ALA A 8 2.05 1.00 -57.41
CA ALA A 8 2.37 1.94 -56.33
C ALA A 8 3.36 1.27 -55.38
N PHE A 9 4.60 1.76 -55.38
CA PHE A 9 5.61 1.46 -54.37
C PHE A 9 5.29 2.28 -53.12
N ILE A 10 4.99 1.62 -52.00
CA ILE A 10 4.85 2.26 -50.69
C ILE A 10 6.17 2.12 -49.96
N VAL A 11 6.81 3.26 -49.68
CA VAL A 11 8.02 3.36 -48.87
C VAL A 11 7.63 3.14 -47.40
N ALA A 12 8.16 2.09 -46.78
CA ALA A 12 8.00 1.84 -45.35
C ALA A 12 8.96 2.72 -44.55
N ALA A 13 8.43 3.67 -43.78
CA ALA A 13 9.19 4.42 -42.80
C ALA A 13 9.34 3.58 -41.52
N THR A 14 10.54 3.05 -41.26
CA THR A 14 10.85 2.35 -40.00
C THR A 14 11.22 3.37 -38.93
N ALA A 15 10.31 3.65 -37.99
CA ALA A 15 10.62 4.38 -36.78
C ALA A 15 11.40 3.46 -35.80
N PRO A 16 12.48 3.93 -35.17
CA PRO A 16 13.18 3.15 -34.15
C PRO A 16 12.29 3.02 -32.90
N LEU A 17 12.07 1.78 -32.47
CA LEU A 17 11.49 1.47 -31.18
C LEU A 17 12.49 1.88 -30.09
N ALA A 18 12.21 3.00 -29.42
CA ALA A 18 12.90 3.32 -28.18
C ALA A 18 12.47 2.28 -27.13
N PHE A 19 13.39 1.39 -26.76
CA PHE A 19 13.22 0.53 -25.60
C PHE A 19 13.31 1.42 -24.36
N ALA A 20 12.16 1.72 -23.75
CA ALA A 20 12.13 2.26 -22.40
C ALA A 20 12.74 1.20 -21.48
N LEU A 21 13.90 1.50 -20.90
CA LEU A 21 14.43 0.72 -19.78
C LEU A 21 13.39 0.77 -18.65
N PRO A 22 13.06 -0.36 -18.00
CA PRO A 22 12.25 -0.31 -16.80
C PRO A 22 12.95 0.61 -15.80
N ALA A 23 12.18 1.54 -15.24
CA ALA A 23 12.62 2.37 -14.13
C ALA A 23 13.09 1.44 -13.01
N ASP A 24 14.21 1.82 -12.38
CA ASP A 24 14.82 1.17 -11.24
C ASP A 24 13.75 0.96 -10.16
N GLU A 25 13.19 -0.25 -10.11
CA GLU A 25 12.28 -0.66 -9.06
C GLU A 25 13.16 -0.83 -7.83
N THR A 26 13.25 0.23 -7.03
CA THR A 26 13.86 0.15 -5.71
C THR A 26 13.20 -1.03 -5.02
N VAL A 27 13.95 -2.13 -4.88
CA VAL A 27 13.53 -3.28 -4.10
C VAL A 27 13.36 -2.74 -2.69
N ILE A 28 12.13 -2.42 -2.33
CA ILE A 28 11.77 -2.14 -0.95
C ILE A 28 12.04 -3.47 -0.25
N GLN A 29 13.20 -3.58 0.40
CA GLN A 29 13.51 -4.70 1.26
C GLN A 29 12.57 -4.59 2.45
N ALA A 30 11.38 -5.13 2.31
CA ALA A 30 10.41 -5.07 3.36
C ALA A 30 10.30 -6.44 4.01
N ASP A 31 11.07 -6.52 5.08
CA ASP A 31 11.02 -7.59 6.05
C ASP A 31 10.06 -7.24 7.19
N TYR A 32 9.18 -6.23 7.03
CA TYR A 32 8.19 -5.84 8.04
C TYR A 32 6.76 -5.81 7.48
N TRP A 33 5.91 -6.67 8.05
CA TRP A 33 4.57 -6.96 7.55
C TRP A 33 3.53 -6.91 8.67
N ALA A 34 2.29 -6.64 8.31
CA ALA A 34 1.16 -6.55 9.23
C ALA A 34 -0.05 -7.33 8.71
N GLN A 35 -0.76 -8.05 9.59
CA GLN A 35 -2.08 -8.61 9.34
C GLN A 35 -3.08 -8.01 10.31
N PHE A 36 -4.28 -7.66 9.83
CA PHE A 36 -5.36 -7.21 10.70
C PHE A 36 -6.24 -8.40 11.08
N CYS A 37 -6.55 -8.54 12.37
CA CYS A 37 -7.31 -9.66 12.92
C CYS A 37 -8.62 -9.19 13.59
N ASP A 38 -9.54 -10.13 13.79
CA ASP A 38 -10.88 -9.84 14.31
C ASP A 38 -10.97 -9.86 15.84
N ASP A 39 -9.93 -10.35 16.51
CA ASP A 39 -9.79 -10.41 17.97
C ASP A 39 -8.69 -9.46 18.47
N THR A 40 -8.57 -9.30 19.79
CA THR A 40 -7.53 -8.47 20.42
C THR A 40 -6.21 -9.22 20.62
N ASP A 41 -6.22 -10.55 20.50
CA ASP A 41 -5.07 -11.43 20.79
C ASP A 41 -4.38 -11.96 19.51
N CYS A 42 -4.71 -11.42 18.34
CA CYS A 42 -4.16 -11.79 17.03
C CYS A 42 -4.25 -13.29 16.71
N SER A 43 -5.32 -13.95 17.12
CA SER A 43 -5.49 -15.40 16.99
C SER A 43 -6.58 -15.81 16.01
N GLN A 44 -7.54 -14.92 15.72
CA GLN A 44 -8.73 -15.24 14.94
C GLN A 44 -8.92 -14.26 13.76
N GLY A 45 -9.33 -14.81 12.62
CA GLY A 45 -9.81 -14.00 11.49
C GLY A 45 -8.73 -13.11 10.84
N CYS A 46 -7.44 -13.37 11.07
CA CYS A 46 -6.37 -12.57 10.49
C CYS A 46 -6.41 -12.58 8.95
N GLY A 47 -6.38 -11.38 8.37
CA GLY A 47 -6.42 -11.16 6.93
C GLY A 47 -5.09 -11.41 6.23
N GLN A 48 -4.98 -10.90 5.00
CA GLN A 48 -3.73 -10.97 4.24
C GLN A 48 -2.67 -10.04 4.84
N SER A 49 -1.41 -10.49 4.81
CA SER A 49 -0.27 -9.65 5.19
C SER A 49 -0.09 -8.52 4.20
N VAL A 50 0.05 -7.30 4.73
CA VAL A 50 0.42 -6.10 3.98
C VAL A 50 1.77 -5.60 4.44
N GLN A 51 2.46 -4.93 3.53
CA GLN A 51 3.79 -4.41 3.78
C GLN A 51 3.68 -3.06 4.49
N VAL A 52 4.36 -2.90 5.63
CA VAL A 52 4.22 -1.68 6.44
C VAL A 52 4.81 -0.46 5.70
N SER A 53 5.87 -0.65 4.92
CA SER A 53 6.51 0.41 4.12
C SER A 53 5.81 0.72 2.79
N ASN A 54 4.89 -0.13 2.32
CA ASN A 54 4.09 0.12 1.11
C ASN A 54 2.60 -0.11 1.38
N PRO A 55 1.97 0.77 2.16
CA PRO A 55 0.71 0.43 2.82
C PRO A 55 -0.53 0.73 1.98
N GLY A 56 -0.44 1.65 1.02
CA GLY A 56 -1.64 2.20 0.37
C GLY A 56 -2.67 2.67 1.41
N CYS A 57 -3.95 2.61 1.03
CA CYS A 57 -5.06 2.76 1.97
C CYS A 57 -5.65 1.38 2.30
N LEU A 58 -5.83 1.09 3.59
CA LEU A 58 -6.29 -0.21 4.09
C LEU A 58 -7.69 -0.09 4.66
N ASN A 59 -8.71 -0.48 3.89
CA ASN A 59 -10.10 -0.54 4.35
C ASN A 59 -10.31 -1.77 5.25
N GLN A 60 -9.84 -1.67 6.50
CA GLN A 60 -9.84 -2.73 7.51
C GLN A 60 -10.81 -2.39 8.65
N ASN A 61 -12.00 -1.86 8.32
CA ASN A 61 -13.03 -1.51 9.31
C ASN A 61 -13.39 -2.70 10.21
N GLY A 62 -13.55 -2.45 11.51
CA GLY A 62 -13.99 -3.43 12.50
C GLY A 62 -12.90 -4.39 12.99
N ARG A 63 -11.66 -4.26 12.50
CA ARG A 63 -10.52 -5.06 12.98
C ARG A 63 -10.08 -4.61 14.36
N ARG A 64 -9.60 -5.56 15.17
CA ARG A 64 -9.35 -5.34 16.61
C ARG A 64 -7.90 -5.48 17.01
N SER A 65 -7.07 -6.12 16.20
CA SER A 65 -5.63 -6.17 16.43
C SER A 65 -4.83 -6.19 15.13
N ILE A 66 -3.55 -5.87 15.25
CA ILE A 66 -2.57 -5.98 14.18
C ILE A 66 -1.46 -6.94 14.61
N LEU A 67 -1.29 -8.01 13.84
CA LEU A 67 -0.20 -8.96 13.97
C LEU A 67 0.96 -8.54 13.08
N PHE A 68 2.08 -8.19 13.70
CA PHE A 68 3.31 -7.82 13.02
C PHE A 68 4.24 -9.03 12.82
N HIS A 69 4.91 -9.06 11.67
CA HIS A 69 5.91 -10.06 11.32
C HIS A 69 7.20 -9.42 10.85
N GLY A 70 8.31 -10.09 11.19
CA GLY A 70 9.65 -9.69 10.82
C GLY A 70 10.17 -8.53 11.65
N ILE A 71 11.08 -7.72 11.09
CA ILE A 71 11.85 -6.72 11.84
C ILE A 71 11.62 -5.34 11.23
N PRO A 72 11.20 -4.34 12.02
CA PRO A 72 11.08 -2.97 11.51
C PRO A 72 12.45 -2.45 11.11
N ASP A 73 12.52 -1.85 9.92
CA ASP A 73 13.69 -1.17 9.35
C ASP A 73 13.72 0.34 9.66
N GLY A 74 12.72 0.84 10.39
CA GLY A 74 12.62 2.23 10.80
C GLY A 74 11.42 2.49 11.72
N ASP A 75 11.22 3.77 12.04
CA ASP A 75 10.03 4.21 12.77
C ASP A 75 8.82 4.27 11.84
N TYR A 76 7.70 3.73 12.30
CA TYR A 76 6.44 3.74 11.59
C TYR A 76 5.32 4.24 12.49
N ALA A 77 4.30 4.81 11.86
CA ALA A 77 3.06 5.18 12.52
C ALA A 77 1.86 4.67 11.72
N MET A 78 0.74 4.52 12.41
CA MET A 78 -0.55 4.14 11.84
C MET A 78 -1.49 5.33 11.88
N VAL A 79 -1.86 5.80 10.69
CA VAL A 79 -2.93 6.78 10.48
C VAL A 79 -4.27 6.07 10.49
N VAL A 80 -5.22 6.67 11.19
CA VAL A 80 -6.63 6.25 11.27
C VAL A 80 -7.47 7.30 10.57
N SER A 81 -8.35 6.85 9.67
CA SER A 81 -9.22 7.73 8.89
C SER A 81 -10.71 7.40 9.08
N PRO A 82 -11.58 8.42 9.05
CA PRO A 82 -13.03 8.25 9.28
C PRO A 82 -13.79 7.79 8.03
N SER A 83 -13.12 7.69 6.89
CA SER A 83 -13.68 7.20 5.62
C SER A 83 -12.78 6.12 5.02
N SER A 84 -13.35 5.22 4.21
CA SER A 84 -12.69 4.02 3.68
C SER A 84 -11.55 4.28 2.67
N ASP A 85 -11.42 5.51 2.19
CA ASP A 85 -10.48 5.94 1.14
C ASP A 85 -9.27 6.72 1.70
N CYS A 86 -9.09 6.74 3.03
CA CYS A 86 -8.00 7.42 3.73
C CYS A 86 -7.80 8.91 3.33
N PRO A 87 -8.86 9.74 3.30
CA PRO A 87 -8.78 11.10 2.78
C PRO A 87 -7.99 12.05 3.70
N CYS A 88 -8.00 11.77 5.00
CA CYS A 88 -7.36 12.58 6.04
C CYS A 88 -6.95 11.69 7.23
N GLN A 89 -6.15 12.23 8.14
CA GLN A 89 -5.75 11.63 9.40
C GLN A 89 -6.61 12.24 10.51
N GLU A 90 -7.57 11.48 11.04
CA GLU A 90 -8.36 11.89 12.23
C GLU A 90 -7.57 11.58 13.50
N THR A 91 -6.90 10.43 13.52
CA THR A 91 -6.05 10.02 14.64
C THR A 91 -4.80 9.32 14.10
N CYS A 92 -3.73 9.31 14.89
CA CYS A 92 -2.53 8.58 14.56
C CYS A 92 -1.84 8.04 15.82
N ALA A 93 -1.21 6.87 15.70
CA ALA A 93 -0.39 6.29 16.74
C ALA A 93 0.91 5.71 16.19
N SER A 94 2.01 5.89 16.92
CA SER A 94 3.27 5.21 16.62
C SER A 94 3.13 3.70 16.75
N ILE A 95 3.73 2.94 15.83
CA ILE A 95 3.74 1.48 15.92
C ILE A 95 4.61 1.09 17.12
N PRO A 96 4.07 0.30 18.06
CA PRO A 96 4.83 -0.13 19.23
C PRO A 96 5.97 -1.07 18.84
N THR A 97 7.13 -0.89 19.47
CA THR A 97 8.32 -1.73 19.25
C THR A 97 8.34 -2.91 20.22
N GLY A 98 8.92 -4.04 19.78
CA GLY A 98 9.10 -5.22 20.62
C GLY A 98 7.82 -6.03 20.92
N ILE A 99 6.70 -5.69 20.27
CA ILE A 99 5.47 -6.47 20.34
C ILE A 99 5.11 -7.03 18.96
N THR A 100 4.52 -8.22 18.94
CA THR A 100 4.05 -8.87 17.72
C THR A 100 2.55 -8.70 17.53
N CYS A 101 1.78 -8.57 18.61
CA CYS A 101 0.34 -8.31 18.54
C CYS A 101 0.03 -6.96 19.18
N TRP A 102 -0.62 -6.08 18.41
CA TRP A 102 -1.06 -4.78 18.88
C TRP A 102 -2.58 -4.70 18.92
N ASP A 103 -3.15 -4.53 20.10
CA ASP A 103 -4.57 -4.23 20.28
C ASP A 103 -4.89 -2.82 19.76
N ILE A 104 -5.76 -2.76 18.77
CA ILE A 104 -6.25 -1.54 18.13
C ILE A 104 -7.75 -1.34 18.34
N SER A 105 -8.35 -2.04 19.31
CA SER A 105 -9.80 -1.98 19.59
C SER A 105 -10.31 -0.58 19.97
N LEU A 106 -9.42 0.31 20.41
CA LEU A 106 -9.74 1.72 20.63
C LEU A 106 -10.09 2.49 19.34
N TYR A 107 -9.84 1.90 18.17
CA TYR A 107 -10.16 2.44 16.85
C TYR A 107 -11.31 1.68 16.16
N GLU A 108 -12.24 1.10 16.92
CA GLU A 108 -13.35 0.29 16.36
C GLU A 108 -14.21 1.02 15.31
N GLU A 109 -14.34 2.35 15.43
CA GLU A 109 -15.09 3.19 14.48
C GLU A 109 -14.31 3.53 13.20
N ALA A 110 -13.00 3.26 13.16
CA ALA A 110 -12.15 3.55 12.02
C ALA A 110 -12.64 2.87 10.74
N LYS A 111 -12.69 3.62 9.63
CA LYS A 111 -13.08 3.05 8.33
C LYS A 111 -11.88 2.60 7.51
N SER A 112 -10.72 3.20 7.73
CA SER A 112 -9.48 2.73 7.12
C SER A 112 -8.25 3.11 7.92
N PHE A 113 -7.16 2.42 7.61
CA PHE A 113 -5.85 2.63 8.18
C PHE A 113 -4.82 2.86 7.08
N ARG A 114 -3.74 3.56 7.40
CA ARG A 114 -2.58 3.70 6.53
C ARG A 114 -1.33 3.73 7.38
N PHE A 115 -0.37 2.85 7.09
CA PHE A 115 0.96 3.01 7.69
C PHE A 115 1.70 4.17 7.04
N ILE A 116 2.57 4.84 7.79
CA ILE A 116 3.46 5.88 7.29
C ILE A 116 4.82 5.68 7.93
N SER A 117 5.89 6.04 7.23
CA SER A 117 7.22 6.13 7.82
C SER A 117 7.33 7.40 8.68
N GLY A 118 8.10 7.32 9.76
CA GLY A 118 8.33 8.41 10.70
C GLY A 118 7.22 8.51 11.76
N HIS A 119 6.67 9.71 11.93
CA HIS A 119 5.83 10.06 13.06
C HIS A 119 4.48 10.65 12.63
N CYS A 120 3.54 10.65 13.58
CA CYS A 120 2.22 11.22 13.38
C CYS A 120 2.26 12.71 13.05
N ALA A 121 1.45 13.11 12.07
CA ALA A 121 1.16 14.52 11.80
C ALA A 121 0.06 15.03 12.74
N SER A 122 -0.34 16.29 12.61
CA SER A 122 -1.57 16.79 13.24
C SER A 122 -2.81 16.26 12.52
N ASP A 123 -3.93 16.21 13.25
CA ASP A 123 -5.25 15.96 12.66
C ASP A 123 -5.53 16.93 11.50
N ASN A 124 -5.98 16.38 10.38
CA ASN A 124 -6.34 17.15 9.19
C ASN A 124 -7.68 16.73 8.58
N CYS A 125 -8.50 16.04 9.38
CA CYS A 125 -9.94 16.01 9.24
C CYS A 125 -10.54 17.21 10.03
#